data_AF-A0A5E4B404-F1
#
_entry.id   AF-A0A5E4B404-F1
#
_cell.length_a   1.000
_cell.length_b   1.000
_cell.length_c   1.000
_cell.angle_alpha   90.00
_cell.angle_beta   90.00
_cell.angle_gamma   90.00
#
_symmetry.space_group_name_H-M   'P 1'
#
loop_
_entity.id
_entity.type
_entity.pdbx_description
1 polymer ?
#
loop_
_entity_poly.entity_id
_entity_poly.type
_entity_poly.pdbx_seq_one_letter_code
_entity_poly.pdbx_strand_id
1 'polypeptide(L)'
;MYKDIADCYLLSAPGPHVLLLVTQLGRFTAQDAVAVRRVKEVFGTQAMRHTIVLFTHREDLGDESLDHYVVNTDNLGLRRLLAECGRRYCAFNNRAAGEQQRAQLAELMAVVEQLERERSYQGDHLFLPGPRLQPGGGAGGPEAYAHYVAEVRAQVDRQKQALRKEERNCKVKATRRAEKCTFFEICAIIIWCSLILTVIALIIYYQV
;
A
#
# COMPACT_ATOMS: atom_id res chain seq x y z
N MET A 1 -3.50 -22.15 5.04
CA MET A 1 -2.80 -20.92 4.64
C MET A 1 -2.24 -20.99 3.23
N TYR A 2 -1.14 -21.70 2.93
CA TYR A 2 -0.58 -21.67 1.56
C TYR A 2 -1.46 -22.37 0.52
N LYS A 3 -2.26 -23.37 0.93
CA LYS A 3 -3.31 -23.98 0.09
C LYS A 3 -4.36 -22.93 -0.30
N ASP A 4 -4.92 -22.22 0.67
CA ASP A 4 -5.91 -21.15 0.41
C ASP A 4 -5.37 -20.03 -0.49
N ILE A 5 -4.08 -19.67 -0.35
CA ILE A 5 -3.42 -18.72 -1.25
C ILE A 5 -3.32 -19.31 -2.67
N ALA A 6 -2.89 -20.57 -2.80
CA ALA A 6 -2.83 -21.26 -4.08
C ALA A 6 -4.21 -21.33 -4.76
N ASP A 7 -5.25 -21.69 -4.02
CA ASP A 7 -6.62 -21.74 -4.52
C ASP A 7 -7.09 -20.34 -4.96
N CYS A 8 -6.74 -19.28 -4.22
CA CYS A 8 -7.01 -17.90 -4.62
C CYS A 8 -6.35 -17.53 -5.96
N TYR A 9 -5.09 -17.94 -6.18
CA TYR A 9 -4.43 -17.77 -7.48
C TYR A 9 -5.12 -18.54 -8.60
N LEU A 10 -5.53 -19.80 -8.36
CA LEU A 10 -6.22 -20.63 -9.35
C LEU A 10 -7.60 -20.08 -9.72
N LEU A 11 -8.36 -19.62 -8.73
CA LEU A 11 -9.70 -19.04 -8.93
C LEU A 11 -9.66 -17.67 -9.60
N SER A 12 -8.53 -16.97 -9.50
CA SER A 12 -8.34 -15.64 -10.09
C SER A 12 -7.61 -15.69 -11.43
N ALA A 13 -7.25 -16.87 -11.95
CA ALA A 13 -6.54 -17.03 -13.22
C ALA A 13 -7.36 -16.46 -14.39
N PRO A 14 -6.75 -15.74 -15.37
CA PRO A 14 -5.31 -15.51 -15.59
C PRO A 14 -4.68 -14.39 -14.75
N GLY A 15 -5.45 -13.78 -13.84
CA GLY A 15 -5.07 -12.71 -12.92
C GLY A 15 -6.26 -11.80 -12.63
N PRO A 16 -6.34 -11.17 -11.45
CA PRO A 16 -7.40 -10.23 -11.16
C PRO A 16 -7.22 -8.94 -12.00
N HIS A 17 -8.33 -8.41 -12.52
CA HIS A 17 -8.36 -7.09 -13.17
C HIS A 17 -8.07 -5.99 -12.15
N VAL A 18 -8.66 -6.12 -10.96
CA VAL A 18 -8.57 -5.17 -9.86
C VAL A 18 -8.51 -5.93 -8.54
N LEU A 19 -7.74 -5.42 -7.58
CA LEU A 19 -7.82 -5.81 -6.19
C LEU A 19 -8.64 -4.77 -5.42
N LEU A 20 -9.69 -5.20 -4.72
CA LEU A 20 -10.50 -4.32 -3.90
C LEU A 20 -10.08 -4.47 -2.43
N LEU A 21 -9.47 -3.42 -1.86
CA LEU A 21 -9.06 -3.42 -0.47
C LEU A 21 -10.11 -2.68 0.36
N VAL A 22 -10.85 -3.43 1.17
CA VAL A 22 -11.98 -2.92 1.94
C VAL A 22 -11.53 -2.52 3.34
N THR A 23 -11.89 -1.31 3.77
CA THR A 23 -11.64 -0.81 5.14
C THR A 23 -12.82 0.06 5.60
N GLN A 24 -13.02 0.20 6.91
CA GLN A 24 -14.10 1.03 7.43
C GLN A 24 -13.68 2.50 7.46
N LEU A 25 -14.57 3.40 7.03
CA LEU A 25 -14.36 4.84 7.12
C LEU A 25 -14.02 5.25 8.56
N GLY A 26 -13.06 6.16 8.72
CA GLY A 26 -12.62 6.62 10.05
C GLY A 26 -11.81 5.61 10.85
N ARG A 27 -11.69 4.36 10.40
CA ARG A 27 -11.13 3.25 11.20
C ARG A 27 -10.07 2.45 10.46
N PHE A 28 -9.00 3.12 10.05
CA PHE A 28 -7.80 2.45 9.56
C PHE A 28 -6.85 2.11 10.71
N THR A 29 -6.79 0.84 11.10
CA THR A 29 -6.10 0.35 12.29
C THR A 29 -4.79 -0.38 11.97
N ALA A 30 -4.08 -0.80 13.03
CA ALA A 30 -2.93 -1.69 12.90
C ALA A 30 -3.29 -3.02 12.23
N GLN A 31 -4.52 -3.52 12.38
CA GLN A 31 -4.97 -4.75 11.73
C GLN A 31 -5.12 -4.55 10.22
N ASP A 32 -5.67 -3.42 9.78
CA ASP A 32 -5.75 -3.05 8.37
C ASP A 32 -4.35 -2.93 7.76
N ALA A 33 -3.41 -2.29 8.48
CA ALA A 33 -2.02 -2.20 8.05
C ALA A 33 -1.35 -3.58 7.91
N VAL A 34 -1.65 -4.53 8.81
CA VAL A 34 -1.19 -5.92 8.69
C VAL A 34 -1.82 -6.59 7.47
N ALA A 35 -3.11 -6.39 7.21
CA ALA A 35 -3.79 -6.94 6.04
C ALA A 35 -3.19 -6.40 4.72
N VAL A 36 -2.99 -5.09 4.60
CA VAL A 36 -2.29 -4.45 3.47
C VAL A 36 -0.90 -5.08 3.28
N ARG A 37 -0.15 -5.28 4.37
CA ARG A 37 1.16 -5.92 4.32
C ARG A 37 1.06 -7.37 3.81
N ARG A 38 0.04 -8.13 4.19
CA ARG A 38 -0.20 -9.49 3.67
C ARG A 38 -0.54 -9.49 2.19
N VAL A 39 -1.36 -8.56 1.71
CA VAL A 39 -1.65 -8.41 0.27
C VAL A 39 -0.36 -8.24 -0.52
N LYS A 40 0.55 -7.37 -0.05
CA LYS A 40 1.86 -7.17 -0.69
C LYS A 40 2.79 -8.39 -0.58
N GLU A 41 2.73 -9.14 0.53
CA GLU A 41 3.49 -10.39 0.68
C GLU A 41 2.98 -11.51 -0.23
N VAL A 42 1.69 -11.48 -0.59
CA VAL A 42 1.04 -12.53 -1.40
C VAL A 42 1.10 -12.22 -2.89
N PHE A 43 0.74 -11.01 -3.29
CA PHE A 43 0.61 -10.58 -4.70
C PHE A 43 1.73 -9.64 -5.17
N GLY A 44 2.67 -9.32 -4.28
CA GLY A 44 3.76 -8.39 -4.54
C GLY A 44 3.37 -6.93 -4.36
N THR A 45 4.36 -6.06 -4.17
CA THR A 45 4.15 -4.61 -3.98
C THR A 45 3.56 -3.93 -5.21
N GLN A 46 3.81 -4.47 -6.41
CA GLN A 46 3.25 -3.95 -7.66
C GLN A 46 1.74 -4.15 -7.76
N ALA A 47 1.16 -5.10 -7.03
CA ALA A 47 -0.30 -5.30 -7.00
C ALA A 47 -1.05 -4.06 -6.52
N MET A 48 -0.42 -3.23 -5.68
CA MET A 48 -1.00 -1.96 -5.21
C MET A 48 -1.32 -0.99 -6.36
N ARG A 49 -0.62 -1.11 -7.50
CA ARG A 49 -0.92 -0.32 -8.71
C ARG A 49 -2.24 -0.71 -9.37
N HIS A 50 -2.81 -1.85 -9.03
CA HIS A 50 -4.12 -2.31 -9.47
C HIS A 50 -5.13 -2.44 -8.32
N THR A 51 -4.84 -1.80 -7.18
CA THR A 51 -5.71 -1.82 -6.01
C THR A 51 -6.56 -0.55 -5.93
N ILE A 52 -7.85 -0.73 -5.65
CA ILE A 52 -8.78 0.34 -5.26
C ILE A 52 -9.07 0.19 -3.77
N VAL A 53 -9.00 1.29 -3.02
CA VAL A 53 -9.39 1.29 -1.59
C VAL A 53 -10.89 1.58 -1.47
N LEU A 54 -11.65 0.63 -0.92
CA LEU A 54 -13.08 0.79 -0.69
C LEU A 54 -13.34 1.10 0.77
N PHE A 55 -13.88 2.28 1.06
CA PHE A 55 -14.35 2.65 2.38
C PHE A 55 -15.79 2.17 2.57
N THR A 56 -16.04 1.31 3.55
CA THR A 56 -17.40 0.99 3.99
C THR A 56 -17.90 2.03 5.00
N HIS A 57 -19.20 2.05 5.26
CA HIS A 57 -19.85 3.02 6.14
C HIS A 57 -19.81 4.45 5.58
N ARG A 58 -20.14 4.60 4.29
CA ARG A 58 -20.23 5.92 3.63
C ARG A 58 -21.18 6.87 4.36
N GLU A 59 -22.22 6.35 5.02
CA GLU A 59 -23.15 7.13 5.82
C GLU A 59 -22.48 7.92 6.96
N ASP A 60 -21.32 7.48 7.44
CA ASP A 60 -20.56 8.16 8.49
C ASP A 60 -19.88 9.45 8.00
N LEU A 61 -19.83 9.71 6.67
CA LEU A 61 -19.37 10.99 6.11
C LEU A 61 -20.35 12.14 6.36
N GLY A 62 -21.64 11.85 6.57
CA GLY A 62 -22.67 12.89 6.58
C GLY A 62 -22.66 13.71 5.27
N ASP A 63 -22.49 15.02 5.40
CA ASP A 63 -22.42 15.97 4.27
C ASP A 63 -20.99 16.16 3.73
N GLU A 64 -19.99 15.53 4.35
CA GLU A 64 -18.59 15.62 3.93
C GLU A 64 -18.33 14.79 2.66
N SER A 65 -17.54 15.33 1.73
CA SER A 65 -17.07 14.55 0.58
C SER A 65 -15.95 13.58 0.98
N LEU A 66 -15.90 12.41 0.32
CA LEU A 66 -14.82 11.45 0.53
C LEU A 66 -13.44 12.05 0.24
N ASP A 67 -13.33 12.91 -0.77
CA ASP A 67 -12.08 13.61 -1.09
C ASP A 67 -11.61 14.51 0.06
N HIS A 68 -12.54 15.23 0.70
CA HIS A 68 -12.22 16.07 1.85
C HIS A 68 -11.73 15.22 3.03
N TYR A 69 -12.38 14.09 3.32
CA TYR A 69 -11.93 13.14 4.35
C TYR A 69 -10.51 12.63 4.07
N VAL A 70 -10.24 12.20 2.83
CA VAL A 70 -8.94 11.65 2.44
C VAL A 70 -7.82 12.69 2.52
N VAL A 71 -8.08 13.94 2.13
CA VAL A 71 -7.08 15.00 2.18
C VAL A 71 -6.74 15.40 3.61
N ASN A 72 -7.74 15.39 4.50
CA ASN A 72 -7.60 15.91 5.86
C ASN A 72 -7.30 14.85 6.92
N THR A 73 -7.23 13.56 6.55
CA THR A 73 -6.88 12.51 7.52
C THR A 73 -5.45 12.68 8.07
N ASP A 74 -5.31 12.58 9.38
CA ASP A 74 -4.03 12.55 10.11
C ASP A 74 -3.41 11.15 10.14
N ASN A 75 -4.16 10.12 9.72
CA ASN A 75 -3.70 8.74 9.72
C ASN A 75 -2.63 8.51 8.64
N LEU A 76 -1.36 8.58 9.05
CA LEU A 76 -0.21 8.40 8.17
C LEU A 76 -0.19 7.02 7.47
N GLY A 77 -0.74 5.99 8.10
CA GLY A 77 -0.85 4.65 7.51
C GLY A 77 -1.82 4.65 6.32
N LEU A 78 -2.99 5.24 6.51
CA LEU A 78 -3.99 5.40 5.46
C LEU A 78 -3.48 6.28 4.32
N ARG A 79 -2.84 7.42 4.63
CA ARG A 79 -2.25 8.29 3.60
C ARG A 79 -1.22 7.56 2.72
N ARG A 80 -0.37 6.73 3.34
CA ARG A 80 0.60 5.92 2.60
C ARG A 80 -0.09 4.89 1.71
N LEU A 81 -1.10 4.18 2.23
CA LEU A 81 -1.88 3.23 1.45
C LEU A 81 -2.51 3.90 0.22
N LEU A 82 -3.20 5.03 0.41
CA LEU A 82 -3.86 5.75 -0.68
C LEU A 82 -2.85 6.25 -1.73
N ALA A 83 -1.66 6.68 -1.31
CA ALA A 83 -0.59 7.07 -2.23
C ALA A 83 -0.07 5.87 -3.05
N GLU A 84 0.15 4.72 -2.42
CA GLU A 84 0.58 3.49 -3.12
C GLU A 84 -0.48 2.97 -4.10
N CYS A 85 -1.76 3.17 -3.78
CA CYS A 85 -2.89 2.86 -4.65
C CYS A 85 -3.17 3.93 -5.70
N GLY A 86 -2.27 4.89 -5.93
CA GLY A 86 -2.45 5.92 -6.97
C GLY A 86 -3.66 6.84 -6.71
N ARG A 87 -4.04 7.02 -5.44
CA ARG A 87 -5.23 7.79 -5.00
C ARG A 87 -6.56 7.28 -5.56
N ARG A 88 -6.67 5.97 -5.83
CA ARG A 88 -7.92 5.33 -6.24
C ARG A 88 -8.67 4.84 -5.01
N TYR A 89 -9.82 5.45 -4.75
CA TYR A 89 -10.70 5.09 -3.64
C TYR A 89 -12.16 5.37 -3.95
N CYS A 90 -13.05 4.61 -3.30
CA CYS A 90 -14.50 4.79 -3.37
C CYS A 90 -15.11 4.60 -1.97
N ALA A 91 -16.32 5.10 -1.73
CA ALA A 91 -17.05 4.85 -0.48
C ALA A 91 -18.40 4.19 -0.74
N PHE A 92 -18.72 3.18 0.08
CA PHE A 92 -19.94 2.38 0.00
C PHE A 92 -20.70 2.40 1.32
N ASN A 93 -22.00 2.68 1.22
CA ASN A 93 -23.01 2.33 2.21
C ASN A 93 -23.61 0.99 1.76
N ASN A 94 -23.21 -0.09 2.43
CA ASN A 94 -23.66 -1.45 2.11
C ASN A 94 -25.15 -1.70 2.41
N ARG A 95 -25.83 -0.75 3.06
CA ARG A 95 -27.27 -0.79 3.33
C ARG A 95 -28.09 -0.01 2.30
N ALA A 96 -27.42 0.70 1.38
CA ALA A 96 -28.10 1.46 0.34
C ALA A 96 -28.85 0.52 -0.63
N ALA A 97 -30.00 0.99 -1.12
CA ALA A 97 -30.82 0.30 -2.09
C ALA A 97 -31.25 1.24 -3.22
N GLY A 98 -31.76 0.68 -4.32
CA GLY A 98 -32.31 1.44 -5.44
C GLY A 98 -31.25 2.34 -6.10
N GLU A 99 -31.61 3.60 -6.35
CA GLU A 99 -30.76 4.57 -7.05
C GLU A 99 -29.44 4.83 -6.32
N GLN A 100 -29.44 4.88 -4.99
CA GLN A 100 -28.22 5.11 -4.23
C GLN A 100 -27.22 3.96 -4.40
N GLN A 101 -27.71 2.70 -4.42
CA GLN A 101 -26.84 1.54 -4.68
C GLN A 101 -26.28 1.58 -6.10
N ARG A 102 -27.12 1.91 -7.09
CA ARG A 102 -26.72 2.02 -8.50
C ARG A 102 -25.66 3.10 -8.71
N ALA A 103 -25.83 4.27 -8.09
CA ALA A 103 -24.88 5.37 -8.18
C ALA A 103 -23.50 5.01 -7.63
N GLN A 104 -23.44 4.35 -6.46
CA GLN A 104 -22.19 3.90 -5.84
C GLN A 104 -21.48 2.83 -6.68
N LEU A 105 -22.25 1.91 -7.26
CA LEU A 105 -21.71 0.91 -8.17
C LEU A 105 -21.14 1.57 -9.43
N ALA A 106 -21.86 2.53 -10.02
CA ALA A 106 -21.40 3.26 -11.19
C ALA A 106 -20.09 4.03 -10.91
N GLU A 107 -19.97 4.64 -9.73
CA GLU A 107 -18.74 5.30 -9.26
C GLU A 107 -17.55 4.32 -9.21
N LEU A 108 -17.74 3.14 -8.60
CA LEU A 108 -16.70 2.10 -8.57
C LEU A 108 -16.32 1.61 -9.97
N MET A 109 -17.31 1.35 -10.82
CA MET A 109 -17.07 0.86 -12.18
C MET A 109 -16.30 1.87 -13.03
N ALA A 110 -16.55 3.18 -12.85
CA ALA A 110 -15.77 4.21 -13.53
C ALA A 110 -14.28 4.15 -13.16
N VAL A 111 -13.95 3.91 -11.89
CA VAL A 111 -12.56 3.74 -11.44
C VAL A 111 -11.94 2.46 -11.97
N VAL A 112 -12.70 1.35 -12.01
CA VAL A 112 -12.26 0.08 -12.59
C VAL A 112 -11.92 0.25 -14.06
N GLU A 113 -12.81 0.85 -14.85
CA GLU A 113 -12.57 1.09 -16.27
C GLU A 113 -11.38 2.02 -16.53
N GLN A 114 -11.16 3.02 -15.67
CA GLN A 114 -9.97 3.86 -15.76
C GLN A 114 -8.71 3.01 -15.57
N LEU A 115 -8.71 2.13 -14.58
CA LEU A 115 -7.59 1.24 -14.29
C LEU A 115 -7.28 0.28 -15.44
N GLU A 116 -8.31 -0.25 -16.10
CA GLU A 116 -8.15 -1.14 -17.25
C GLU A 116 -7.50 -0.44 -18.46
N ARG A 117 -7.76 0.86 -18.65
CA ARG A 117 -7.15 1.65 -19.73
C ARG A 117 -5.67 1.95 -19.48
N GLU A 118 -5.20 1.94 -18.23
CA GLU A 118 -3.83 2.29 -17.83
C GLU A 118 -2.78 1.17 -18.06
N ARG A 119 -3.14 0.10 -18.80
CA ARG A 119 -2.44 -1.19 -19.08
C ARG A 119 -2.84 -2.32 -18.13
N SER A 120 -2.82 -3.55 -18.63
CA SER A 120 -3.12 -4.74 -17.81
C SER A 120 -2.03 -4.96 -16.76
N TYR A 121 -2.44 -5.38 -15.57
CA TYR A 121 -1.53 -5.97 -14.60
C TYR A 121 -0.85 -7.15 -15.29
N GLN A 122 0.45 -7.06 -15.54
CA GLN A 122 1.24 -8.24 -15.84
C GLN A 122 1.44 -8.94 -14.51
N GLY A 123 0.44 -9.73 -14.13
CA GLY A 123 0.37 -10.38 -12.83
C GLY A 123 1.53 -11.34 -12.60
N ASP A 124 1.64 -11.80 -11.35
CA ASP A 124 2.59 -12.84 -11.00
C ASP A 124 2.38 -14.09 -11.88
N HIS A 125 3.45 -14.78 -12.26
CA HIS A 125 3.36 -15.97 -13.13
C HIS A 125 2.49 -17.08 -12.54
N LEU A 126 2.27 -17.04 -11.22
CA LEU A 126 1.40 -17.95 -10.48
C LEU A 126 -0.07 -17.89 -10.88
N PHE A 127 -0.55 -16.82 -11.52
CA PHE A 127 -1.91 -16.74 -12.05
C PHE A 127 -2.11 -17.52 -13.36
N LEU A 128 -1.02 -17.99 -13.98
CA LEU A 128 -1.05 -18.83 -15.17
C LEU A 128 -0.53 -20.23 -14.82
N PRO A 129 -1.28 -21.00 -14.00
CA PRO A 129 -0.90 -22.34 -13.65
C PRO A 129 -0.86 -23.22 -14.91
N GLY A 130 0.06 -24.19 -14.92
CA GLY A 130 0.20 -25.10 -16.06
C GLY A 130 -1.11 -25.84 -16.40
N PRO A 131 -1.25 -26.43 -17.61
CA PRO A 131 -2.51 -27.00 -18.12
C PRO A 131 -3.20 -28.02 -17.20
N ARG A 132 -2.47 -28.62 -16.26
CA ARG A 132 -2.94 -29.67 -15.34
C ARG A 132 -3.63 -29.15 -14.08
N LEU A 133 -3.63 -27.83 -13.84
CA LEU A 133 -4.13 -27.22 -12.60
C LEU A 133 -5.30 -26.25 -12.86
N GLN A 134 -5.86 -26.25 -14.07
CA GLN A 134 -6.99 -25.37 -14.41
C GLN A 134 -8.29 -25.87 -13.75
N PRO A 135 -9.13 -24.95 -13.23
CA PRO A 135 -10.45 -25.30 -12.72
C PRO A 135 -11.28 -26.00 -13.81
N GLY A 136 -11.69 -27.25 -13.56
CA GLY A 136 -12.49 -28.05 -14.50
C GLY A 136 -11.71 -29.02 -15.39
N GLY A 137 -10.37 -29.01 -15.35
CA GLY A 137 -9.52 -29.97 -16.07
C GLY A 137 -9.22 -31.21 -15.21
N GLY A 138 -9.85 -32.35 -15.52
CA GLY A 138 -9.47 -33.63 -14.91
C GLY A 138 -8.06 -34.04 -15.32
N ALA A 139 -7.12 -34.06 -14.34
CA ALA A 139 -5.81 -34.76 -14.32
C ALA A 139 -4.68 -33.99 -13.59
N GLY A 140 -5.00 -33.06 -12.69
CA GLY A 140 -4.05 -32.58 -11.68
C GLY A 140 -4.04 -33.53 -10.49
N GLY A 141 -3.16 -34.54 -10.48
CA GLY A 141 -3.02 -35.42 -9.32
C GLY A 141 -2.59 -34.64 -8.06
N PRO A 142 -2.76 -35.21 -6.85
CA PRO A 142 -2.39 -34.57 -5.58
C PRO A 142 -0.93 -34.05 -5.55
N GLU A 143 -0.03 -34.72 -6.27
CA GLU A 143 1.38 -34.35 -6.41
C GLU A 143 1.60 -33.04 -7.18
N ALA A 144 0.84 -32.82 -8.26
CA ALA A 144 0.95 -31.60 -9.06
C ALA A 144 0.46 -30.37 -8.28
N TYR A 145 -0.62 -30.53 -7.51
CA TYR A 145 -1.12 -29.47 -6.63
C TYR A 145 -0.14 -29.20 -5.47
N ALA A 146 0.44 -30.25 -4.87
CA ALA A 146 1.46 -30.09 -3.84
C ALA A 146 2.70 -29.33 -4.35
N HIS A 147 3.14 -29.61 -5.57
CA HIS A 147 4.21 -28.86 -6.25
C HIS A 147 3.85 -27.38 -6.41
N TYR A 148 2.65 -27.09 -6.92
CA TYR A 148 2.17 -25.72 -7.09
C TYR A 148 2.08 -24.94 -5.78
N VAL A 149 1.55 -25.56 -4.71
CA VAL A 149 1.52 -24.96 -3.37
C VAL A 149 2.95 -24.65 -2.87
N ALA A 150 3.94 -25.47 -3.21
CA ALA A 150 5.34 -25.21 -2.89
C ALA A 150 5.91 -24.02 -3.68
N GLU A 151 5.55 -23.87 -4.95
CA GLU A 151 5.92 -22.70 -5.78
C GLU A 151 5.31 -21.41 -5.22
N VAL A 152 4.00 -21.43 -4.93
CA VAL A 152 3.27 -20.32 -4.29
C VAL A 152 3.96 -19.93 -2.98
N ARG A 153 4.27 -20.91 -2.13
CA ARG A 153 4.99 -20.67 -0.87
C ARG A 153 6.33 -20.00 -1.11
N ALA A 154 7.14 -20.51 -2.03
CA ALA A 154 8.45 -19.95 -2.35
C ALA A 154 8.34 -18.49 -2.86
N GLN A 155 7.33 -18.19 -3.67
CA GLN A 155 7.08 -16.84 -4.17
C GLN A 155 6.67 -15.87 -3.06
N VAL A 156 5.71 -16.27 -2.21
CA VAL A 156 5.28 -15.47 -1.06
C VAL A 156 6.47 -15.19 -0.13
N ASP A 157 7.33 -16.18 0.11
CA ASP A 157 8.52 -15.99 0.94
C ASP A 157 9.54 -15.05 0.27
N ARG A 158 9.72 -15.11 -1.05
CA ARG A 158 10.55 -14.15 -1.82
C ARG A 158 10.02 -12.72 -1.69
N GLN A 159 8.72 -12.52 -1.93
CA GLN A 159 8.08 -11.21 -1.82
C GLN A 159 8.18 -10.66 -0.40
N LYS A 160 7.89 -11.48 0.61
CA LYS A 160 8.05 -11.13 2.02
C LYS A 160 9.47 -10.71 2.39
N GLN A 161 10.49 -11.39 1.89
CA GLN A 161 11.87 -10.99 2.09
C GLN A 161 12.19 -9.67 1.38
N ALA A 162 11.71 -9.48 0.15
CA ALA A 162 11.88 -8.23 -0.59
C ALA A 162 11.25 -7.03 0.16
N LEU A 163 10.02 -7.17 0.63
CA LEU A 163 9.34 -6.17 1.46
C LEU A 163 10.14 -5.84 2.73
N ARG A 164 10.60 -6.86 3.47
CA ARG A 164 11.41 -6.65 4.68
C ARG A 164 12.72 -5.91 4.38
N LYS A 165 13.37 -6.21 3.26
CA LYS A 165 14.58 -5.52 2.81
C LYS A 165 14.27 -4.06 2.46
N GLU A 166 13.17 -3.80 1.77
CA GLU A 166 12.72 -2.46 1.40
C GLU A 166 12.38 -1.61 2.62
N GLU A 167 11.62 -2.17 3.58
CA GLU A 167 11.31 -1.51 4.86
C GLU A 167 12.59 -1.18 5.64
N ARG A 168 13.53 -2.13 5.73
CA ARG A 168 14.82 -1.90 6.40
C ARG A 168 15.62 -0.81 5.68
N ASN A 169 15.67 -0.84 4.35
CA ASN A 169 16.38 0.17 3.56
C ASN A 169 15.75 1.56 3.73
N CYS A 170 14.42 1.67 3.73
CA CYS A 170 13.72 2.92 3.97
C CYS A 170 14.00 3.47 5.37
N LYS A 171 14.02 2.60 6.41
CA LYS A 171 14.43 2.98 7.77
C LYS A 171 15.86 3.51 7.81
N VAL A 172 16.81 2.78 7.24
CA VAL A 172 18.23 3.21 7.19
C VAL A 172 18.39 4.53 6.45
N LYS A 173 17.70 4.72 5.32
CA LYS A 173 17.71 5.98 4.57
C LYS A 173 17.11 7.13 5.38
N ALA A 174 16.02 6.89 6.10
CA ALA A 174 15.38 7.89 6.96
C ALA A 174 16.28 8.27 8.14
N THR A 175 16.90 7.30 8.82
CA THR A 175 17.86 7.54 9.90
C THR A 175 19.05 8.37 9.41
N ARG A 176 19.67 7.97 8.28
CA ARG A 176 20.76 8.75 7.68
C ARG A 176 20.34 10.17 7.27
N ARG A 177 19.10 10.37 6.86
CA ARG A 177 18.57 11.70 6.52
C ARG A 177 18.38 12.55 7.78
N ALA A 178 17.86 11.97 8.86
CA ALA A 178 17.72 12.65 10.15
C ALA A 178 19.09 13.07 10.71
N GLU A 179 20.08 12.17 10.70
CA GLU A 179 21.46 12.45 11.13
C GLU A 179 22.10 13.59 10.34
N LYS A 180 21.82 13.68 9.03
CA LYS A 180 22.29 14.81 8.21
C LYS A 180 21.62 16.13 8.57
N CYS A 181 20.31 16.13 8.85
CA CYS A 181 19.58 17.33 9.28
C CYS A 181 20.10 17.82 10.64
N THR A 182 20.28 16.93 11.62
CA THR A 182 20.82 17.31 12.93
C THR A 182 22.26 17.80 12.84
N PHE A 183 23.08 17.18 11.99
CA PHE A 183 24.45 17.64 11.75
C PHE A 183 24.48 19.07 11.19
N PHE A 184 23.62 19.38 10.21
CA PHE A 184 23.57 20.72 9.62
C PHE A 184 23.11 21.78 10.64
N GLU A 185 22.10 21.47 11.45
CA GLU A 185 21.65 22.36 12.53
C GLU A 185 22.74 22.60 13.58
N ILE A 186 23.43 21.54 14.03
CA ILE A 186 24.52 21.65 15.00
C ILE A 186 25.68 22.48 14.43
N CYS A 187 26.09 22.25 13.19
CA CYS A 187 27.14 23.03 12.54
C CYS A 187 26.78 24.52 12.43
N ALA A 188 25.54 24.85 12.09
CA ALA A 188 25.09 26.25 12.03
C ALA A 188 25.21 26.91 13.41
N ILE A 189 24.74 26.26 14.47
CA ILE A 189 24.84 26.78 15.85
C ILE A 189 26.29 27.06 16.22
N ILE A 190 27.21 26.13 15.95
CA ILE A 190 28.64 26.30 16.27
C ILE A 190 29.24 27.51 15.54
N ILE A 191 28.92 27.70 14.26
CA ILE A 191 29.40 28.83 13.45
C ILE A 191 28.87 30.17 14.00
N TRP A 192 27.60 30.24 14.36
CA TRP A 192 27.03 31.45 14.97
C TRP A 192 27.66 31.75 16.33
N CYS A 193 27.85 30.73 17.17
CA CYS A 193 28.51 30.88 18.47
C CYS A 193 29.95 31.39 18.32
N SER A 194 30.73 30.86 17.37
CA SER A 194 32.11 31.30 17.16
C SER A 194 32.18 32.75 16.67
N LEU A 195 31.32 33.15 15.73
CA LEU A 195 31.21 34.54 15.26
C LEU A 195 30.86 35.49 16.41
N ILE A 196 29.87 35.15 17.24
CA ILE A 196 29.48 35.95 18.40
C ILE A 196 30.65 36.11 19.37
N LEU A 197 31.35 35.03 19.71
CA LEU A 197 32.51 35.08 20.60
C LEU A 197 33.64 35.95 20.03
N THR A 198 33.91 35.90 18.73
CA THR A 198 34.92 36.75 18.09
C THR A 198 34.56 38.24 18.13
N VAL A 199 33.28 38.59 17.94
CA VAL A 199 32.82 39.97 18.01
C VAL A 199 32.94 40.51 19.43
N ILE A 200 32.55 39.72 20.43
CA ILE A 200 32.68 40.09 21.85
C ILE A 200 34.16 40.34 22.21
N ALA A 201 35.07 39.46 21.77
CA ALA A 201 36.50 39.63 22.01
C ALA A 201 37.08 40.92 21.40
N LEU A 202 36.66 41.28 20.18
CA LEU A 202 37.07 42.53 19.54
C LEU A 202 36.55 43.76 20.30
N ILE A 203 35.30 43.76 20.75
CA ILE A 203 34.74 44.87 21.52
C ILE A 203 35.54 45.09 22.81
N ILE A 204 35.89 44.02 23.53
CA ILE A 204 36.72 44.10 24.74
C ILE A 204 38.10 44.66 24.40
N TYR A 205 38.72 44.21 23.30
CA TYR A 205 40.04 44.68 22.88
C TYR A 205 40.07 46.17 22.51
N TYR A 206 39.02 46.71 21.88
CA TYR A 206 38.95 48.12 21.47
C TYR A 206 38.47 49.08 22.56
N GLN A 207 37.99 48.58 23.70
CA GLN A 207 37.57 49.39 24.86
C GLN A 207 38.65 49.51 25.95
N VAL A 208 39.85 48.95 25.69
CA VAL A 208 41.05 49.00 26.54
C VAL A 208 42.12 49.83 25.85
#